data_AF-A0AAF0PLV3-F1
#
_entry.id   AF-A0AAF0PLV3-F1
#
_cell.length_a   1.000
_cell.length_b   1.000
_cell.length_c   1.000
_cell.angle_alpha   90.00
_cell.angle_beta   90.00
_cell.angle_gamma   90.00
#
_symmetry.space_group_name_H-M   'P 1'
#
loop_
_entity.id
_entity.type
_entity.pdbx_description
1 polymer ?
#
loop_
_entity_poly.entity_id
_entity_poly.type
_entity_poly.pdbx_seq_one_letter_code
_entity_poly.pdbx_strand_id
1 'polypeptide(L)'
;MILRLRSNKFFGPIKDSSTYKFAQIRIIDLSSNGFSGDLPLSLFENFEAMKINGENSGTREYVADMQYVDYTNSFIVTTKGLDVELPRVLTINIIIDLSSNRFEGHIPSIIGDLVGLRTLNLSHNRLEDHIPASLHQLFVLESLDLSSNKISGEIPQQLASLKSLEVLNISHNHLVGCIPKGKQFDTFENSSYQGNDGLRGLPLSKDCGGNEGVLQATTPYGIDQEEEEGDSSIISWQAVFMGYGCGLVIGLSIIYIMLSTQYPVWFSRMDVELEQNSYENEKAQEKTLVCNLQDSSPLHCWDENKSF
;
A
#
# COMPACT_ATOMS: atom_id res chain seq x y z
N MET A 1 -2.56 -21.38 -1.95
CA MET A 1 -2.40 -22.09 -0.66
C MET A 1 -2.01 -21.09 0.44
N ILE A 2 -2.51 -21.26 1.66
CA ILE A 2 -2.29 -20.41 2.84
C ILE A 2 -1.86 -21.35 3.95
N LEU A 3 -0.76 -21.03 4.62
CA LEU A 3 -0.31 -21.70 5.82
C LEU A 3 -0.46 -20.73 6.99
N ARG A 4 -1.35 -21.05 7.93
CA ARG A 4 -1.57 -20.22 9.12
C ARG A 4 -1.40 -21.03 10.39
N LEU A 5 -0.30 -20.79 11.09
CA LEU A 5 0.08 -21.41 12.35
C LEU A 5 0.28 -20.38 13.47
N ARG A 6 -0.29 -19.18 13.31
CA ARG A 6 -0.21 -18.06 14.26
C ARG A 6 -0.59 -18.42 15.69
N SER A 7 0.06 -17.78 16.67
CA SER A 7 -0.30 -17.81 18.09
C SER A 7 -0.31 -19.23 18.67
N ASN A 8 0.69 -20.02 18.31
CA ASN A 8 0.90 -21.35 18.85
C ASN A 8 2.16 -21.38 19.74
N LYS A 9 2.57 -22.58 20.14
CA LYS A 9 3.77 -22.83 20.96
C LYS A 9 4.84 -23.56 20.15
N PHE A 10 4.88 -23.39 18.82
CA PHE A 10 5.94 -23.98 18.01
C PHE A 10 7.28 -23.33 18.35
N PHE A 11 8.36 -24.10 18.38
CA PHE A 11 9.68 -23.60 18.76
C PHE A 11 10.80 -24.35 18.05
N GLY A 12 11.99 -23.74 18.08
CA GLY A 12 13.17 -24.25 17.41
C GLY A 12 13.29 -23.75 15.97
N PRO A 13 14.37 -24.15 15.28
CA PRO A 13 14.61 -23.75 13.91
C PRO A 13 13.64 -24.39 12.92
N ILE A 14 13.25 -23.62 11.91
CA ILE A 14 12.58 -24.16 10.73
C ILE A 14 13.66 -24.84 9.90
N LYS A 15 13.62 -26.17 9.84
CA LYS A 15 14.65 -26.94 9.13
C LYS A 15 14.51 -26.75 7.63
N ASP A 16 15.65 -26.54 6.98
CA ASP A 16 15.75 -26.62 5.53
C ASP A 16 15.47 -28.07 5.09
N SER A 17 14.37 -28.27 4.38
CA SER A 17 14.07 -29.53 3.73
C SER A 17 13.67 -29.24 2.29
N SER A 18 14.59 -29.54 1.38
CA SER A 18 14.39 -29.45 -0.07
C SER A 18 13.35 -30.43 -0.62
N THR A 19 12.75 -31.25 0.24
CA THR A 19 11.84 -32.34 -0.14
C THR A 19 10.41 -31.85 -0.41
N TYR A 20 10.00 -30.71 0.15
CA TYR A 20 8.63 -30.20 0.04
C TYR A 20 8.57 -28.91 -0.76
N LYS A 21 7.89 -28.94 -1.91
CA LYS A 21 7.69 -27.78 -2.77
C LYS A 21 6.40 -27.07 -2.41
N PHE A 22 6.48 -25.90 -1.75
CA PHE A 22 5.32 -25.05 -1.48
C PHE A 22 5.01 -24.11 -2.65
N ALA A 23 5.04 -24.63 -3.89
CA ALA A 23 5.01 -23.82 -5.12
C ALA A 23 3.76 -22.93 -5.26
N GLN A 24 2.63 -23.29 -4.63
CA GLN A 24 1.36 -22.56 -4.72
C GLN A 24 1.05 -21.70 -3.49
N ILE A 25 1.98 -21.56 -2.56
CA ILE A 25 1.75 -20.79 -1.33
C ILE A 25 1.69 -19.29 -1.64
N ARG A 26 0.73 -18.61 -1.04
CA ARG A 26 0.47 -17.17 -1.21
C ARG A 26 0.41 -16.43 0.12
N ILE A 27 -0.01 -17.09 1.19
CA ILE A 27 0.01 -16.49 2.53
C ILE A 27 0.68 -17.44 3.50
N ILE A 28 1.58 -16.89 4.29
CA ILE A 28 2.27 -17.58 5.36
C ILE A 28 2.16 -16.72 6.59
N ASP A 29 1.51 -17.24 7.61
CA ASP A 29 1.37 -16.60 8.91
C ASP A 29 1.84 -17.59 9.98
N LEU A 30 3.12 -17.46 10.35
CA LEU A 30 3.77 -18.23 11.43
C LEU A 30 3.98 -17.36 12.68
N SER A 31 3.33 -16.20 12.73
CA SER A 31 3.56 -15.19 13.75
C SER A 31 3.20 -15.64 15.16
N SER A 32 3.73 -14.96 16.18
CA SER A 32 3.39 -15.23 17.59
C SER A 32 3.66 -16.69 17.99
N ASN A 33 4.87 -17.18 17.69
CA ASN A 33 5.35 -18.50 18.08
C ASN A 33 6.69 -18.34 18.82
N GLY A 34 7.44 -19.42 18.94
CA GLY A 34 8.78 -19.45 19.52
C GLY A 34 9.84 -19.97 18.54
N PHE A 35 9.61 -19.88 17.22
CA PHE A 35 10.60 -20.28 16.21
C PHE A 35 11.90 -19.49 16.40
N SER A 36 13.04 -20.13 16.15
CA SER A 36 14.38 -19.58 16.42
C SER A 36 15.37 -19.91 15.30
N GLY A 37 16.63 -19.51 15.42
CA GLY A 37 17.61 -19.66 14.35
C GLY A 37 17.35 -18.70 13.19
N ASP A 38 18.08 -18.91 12.10
CA ASP A 38 18.00 -18.05 10.93
C ASP A 38 16.67 -18.22 10.18
N LEU A 39 16.30 -17.19 9.41
CA LEU A 39 15.18 -17.29 8.49
C LEU A 39 15.45 -18.40 7.44
N PRO A 40 14.50 -19.33 7.20
CA PRO A 40 14.75 -20.54 6.42
C PRO A 40 14.89 -20.24 4.92
N LEU A 41 16.13 -20.19 4.43
CA LEU A 41 16.46 -19.88 3.03
C LEU A 41 15.72 -20.78 2.04
N SER A 42 15.76 -22.10 2.27
CA SER A 42 15.15 -23.08 1.37
C SER A 42 13.63 -22.94 1.28
N LEU A 43 13.01 -22.33 2.29
CA LEU A 43 11.57 -22.12 2.30
C LEU A 43 11.19 -21.05 1.27
N PHE A 44 11.88 -19.90 1.28
CA PHE A 44 11.65 -18.81 0.31
C PHE A 44 11.99 -19.23 -1.12
N GLU A 45 13.02 -20.05 -1.30
CA GLU A 45 13.38 -20.61 -2.61
C GLU A 45 12.24 -21.39 -3.26
N ASN A 46 11.34 -21.99 -2.48
CA ASN A 46 10.25 -22.83 -2.98
C ASN A 46 8.91 -22.08 -3.19
N PHE A 47 8.85 -20.77 -2.94
CA PHE A 47 7.61 -19.96 -3.06
C PHE A 47 7.34 -19.48 -4.49
N GLU A 48 7.25 -20.42 -5.43
CA GLU A 48 7.11 -20.12 -6.87
C GLU A 48 5.94 -19.17 -7.18
N ALA A 49 4.77 -19.35 -6.56
CA ALA A 49 3.63 -18.47 -6.76
C ALA A 49 3.84 -17.04 -6.27
N MET A 50 4.77 -16.81 -5.34
CA MET A 50 5.11 -15.47 -4.84
C MET A 50 6.15 -14.76 -5.73
N LYS A 51 6.85 -15.49 -6.60
CA LYS A 51 7.84 -14.94 -7.55
C LYS A 51 7.21 -14.42 -8.85
N ILE A 52 5.89 -14.46 -8.98
CA ILE A 52 5.17 -14.03 -10.18
C ILE A 52 4.49 -12.69 -9.88
N ASN A 53 4.83 -11.65 -10.64
CA ASN A 53 4.11 -10.38 -10.58
C ASN A 53 2.77 -10.53 -11.33
N GLY A 54 1.65 -10.43 -10.61
CA GLY A 54 0.30 -10.53 -11.16
C GLY A 54 -0.10 -9.40 -12.12
N GLU A 55 0.71 -8.35 -12.26
CA GLU A 55 0.44 -7.24 -13.19
C GLU A 55 0.88 -7.53 -14.63
N ASN A 56 1.76 -8.52 -14.88
CA ASN A 56 2.30 -8.83 -16.20
C ASN A 56 1.67 -10.06 -16.89
N SER A 57 0.74 -10.77 -16.25
CA SER A 57 -0.18 -11.62 -16.99
C SER A 57 -1.24 -10.71 -17.60
N GLY A 58 -1.29 -10.62 -18.93
CA GLY A 58 -2.30 -9.89 -19.71
C GLY A 58 -3.74 -10.40 -19.54
N THR A 59 -4.13 -10.71 -18.31
CA THR A 59 -5.43 -11.11 -17.85
C THR A 59 -5.77 -10.23 -16.64
N ARG A 60 -6.15 -8.97 -16.92
CA ARG A 60 -7.31 -8.39 -16.22
C ARG A 60 -8.57 -9.17 -16.63
N GLU A 61 -8.55 -10.48 -16.49
CA GLU A 61 -9.77 -11.27 -16.42
C GLU A 61 -10.21 -11.17 -14.97
N TYR A 62 -11.11 -10.22 -14.72
CA TYR A 62 -12.26 -10.61 -13.94
C TYR A 62 -12.68 -11.98 -14.46
N VAL A 63 -12.57 -13.04 -13.65
CA VAL A 63 -13.35 -14.25 -13.94
C VAL A 63 -14.80 -13.90 -13.58
N ALA A 64 -15.38 -13.06 -14.41
CA ALA A 64 -16.78 -12.69 -14.43
C ALA A 64 -17.18 -12.67 -15.90
N ASP A 65 -17.48 -13.88 -16.36
CA ASP A 65 -18.46 -14.20 -17.41
C ASP A 65 -18.06 -13.91 -18.87
N MET A 66 -17.54 -14.94 -19.53
CA MET A 66 -18.24 -15.40 -20.73
C MET A 66 -19.07 -16.61 -20.30
N GLN A 67 -20.34 -16.31 -20.04
CA GLN A 67 -21.50 -17.20 -19.93
C GLN A 67 -21.22 -18.64 -19.47
N TYR A 68 -21.70 -18.94 -18.25
CA TYR A 68 -21.78 -20.29 -17.68
C TYR A 68 -20.39 -20.92 -17.41
N VAL A 69 -19.95 -20.90 -16.15
CA VAL A 69 -19.62 -22.09 -15.34
C VAL A 69 -19.11 -21.63 -13.95
N ASP A 70 -19.68 -22.28 -12.95
CA ASP A 70 -19.56 -22.13 -11.51
C ASP A 70 -18.12 -22.43 -10.98
N TYR A 71 -17.16 -21.53 -11.20
CA TYR A 71 -15.83 -21.65 -10.58
C TYR A 71 -15.79 -20.88 -9.27
N THR A 72 -16.10 -21.58 -8.18
CA THR A 72 -15.78 -21.13 -6.84
C THR A 72 -14.26 -21.26 -6.61
N ASN A 73 -13.56 -20.13 -6.47
CA ASN A 73 -12.16 -20.13 -6.01
C ASN A 73 -12.13 -20.58 -4.54
N SER A 74 -12.06 -21.89 -4.33
CA SER A 74 -12.02 -22.47 -3.01
C SER A 74 -10.60 -22.53 -2.47
N PHE A 75 -10.45 -22.27 -1.18
CA PHE A 75 -9.17 -22.00 -0.54
C PHE A 75 -8.92 -22.99 0.62
N ILE A 76 -7.90 -23.84 0.54
CA ILE A 76 -7.63 -24.84 1.60
C ILE A 76 -6.72 -24.26 2.70
N VAL A 77 -7.26 -24.04 3.89
CA VAL A 77 -6.53 -23.72 5.13
C VAL A 77 -6.15 -25.04 5.83
N THR A 78 -4.86 -25.37 5.87
CA THR A 78 -4.39 -26.49 6.70
C THR A 78 -4.05 -25.99 8.10
N THR A 79 -4.85 -26.35 9.10
CA THR A 79 -4.57 -26.08 10.51
C THR A 79 -4.43 -27.39 11.27
N LYS A 80 -3.28 -27.64 11.88
CA LYS A 80 -3.03 -28.88 12.66
C LYS A 80 -3.29 -30.18 11.85
N GLY A 81 -3.05 -30.14 10.54
CA GLY A 81 -3.32 -31.26 9.63
C GLY A 81 -4.79 -31.40 9.20
N LEU A 82 -5.65 -30.45 9.57
CA LEU A 82 -7.03 -30.35 9.10
C LEU A 82 -7.12 -29.34 7.97
N ASP A 83 -7.54 -29.81 6.81
CA ASP A 83 -7.78 -29.00 5.61
C ASP A 83 -9.21 -28.45 5.65
N VAL A 84 -9.34 -27.12 5.71
CA VAL A 84 -10.62 -26.41 5.71
C VAL A 84 -10.73 -25.59 4.44
N GLU A 85 -11.74 -25.86 3.64
CA GLU A 85 -12.01 -25.15 2.39
C GLU A 85 -12.82 -23.87 2.65
N LEU A 86 -12.22 -22.71 2.39
CA LEU A 86 -12.84 -21.39 2.48
C LEU A 86 -13.26 -20.94 1.08
N PRO A 87 -14.57 -20.73 0.81
CA PRO A 87 -15.02 -20.50 -0.57
C PRO A 87 -14.71 -19.11 -1.15
N ARG A 88 -14.27 -18.11 -0.35
CA ARG A 88 -14.05 -16.73 -0.81
C ARG A 88 -13.03 -15.97 0.05
N VAL A 89 -11.82 -15.73 -0.47
CA VAL A 89 -10.85 -14.76 0.06
C VAL A 89 -10.23 -14.02 -1.13
N LEU A 90 -10.01 -12.71 -1.01
CA LEU A 90 -9.43 -11.85 -2.06
C LEU A 90 -8.08 -12.43 -2.56
N THR A 91 -8.09 -13.00 -3.77
CA THR A 91 -7.05 -13.83 -4.38
C THR A 91 -5.75 -13.09 -4.77
N ILE A 92 -5.62 -11.81 -4.41
CA ILE A 92 -4.53 -10.93 -4.87
C ILE A 92 -3.45 -10.64 -3.82
N ASN A 93 -3.69 -10.98 -2.55
CA ASN A 93 -2.78 -10.65 -1.46
C ASN A 93 -1.77 -11.77 -1.20
N ILE A 94 -0.49 -11.48 -1.46
CA ILE A 94 0.63 -12.36 -1.14
C ILE A 94 1.33 -11.81 0.11
N ILE A 95 1.36 -12.62 1.18
CA ILE A 95 1.72 -12.18 2.54
C ILE A 95 2.70 -13.16 3.18
N ILE A 96 3.73 -12.62 3.83
CA ILE A 96 4.62 -13.34 4.74
C ILE A 96 4.60 -12.61 6.08
N ASP A 97 4.08 -13.27 7.12
CA ASP A 97 4.09 -12.81 8.51
C ASP A 97 4.83 -13.84 9.38
N LEU A 98 6.04 -13.46 9.79
CA LEU A 98 6.91 -14.21 10.70
C LEU A 98 7.13 -13.46 12.01
N SER A 99 6.31 -12.45 12.29
CA SER A 99 6.48 -11.54 13.42
C SER A 99 6.34 -12.23 14.78
N SER A 100 6.86 -11.60 15.84
CA SER A 100 6.73 -12.11 17.22
C SER A 100 7.24 -13.55 17.36
N ASN A 101 8.49 -13.77 16.96
CA ASN A 101 9.22 -15.03 17.09
C ASN A 101 10.60 -14.76 17.74
N ARG A 102 11.54 -15.69 17.59
CA ARG A 102 12.92 -15.57 18.06
C ARG A 102 13.91 -15.79 16.90
N PHE A 103 13.51 -15.48 15.67
CA PHE A 103 14.42 -15.54 14.52
C PHE A 103 15.61 -14.61 14.73
N GLU A 104 16.78 -15.07 14.32
CA GLU A 104 18.08 -14.42 14.47
C GLU A 104 18.82 -14.41 13.12
N GLY A 105 20.06 -13.93 13.11
CA GLY A 105 20.81 -13.76 11.86
C GLY A 105 20.28 -12.62 11.00
N HIS A 106 20.63 -12.63 9.71
CA HIS A 106 20.29 -11.56 8.76
C HIS A 106 19.01 -11.86 7.99
N ILE A 107 18.42 -10.82 7.38
CA ILE A 107 17.34 -10.99 6.40
C ILE A 107 17.95 -11.52 5.10
N PRO A 108 17.52 -12.69 4.59
CA PRO A 108 18.04 -13.22 3.33
C PRO A 108 17.73 -12.37 2.11
N SER A 109 18.70 -12.20 1.22
CA SER A 109 18.49 -11.47 -0.05
C SER A 109 17.47 -12.12 -0.98
N ILE A 110 17.27 -13.44 -0.88
CA ILE A 110 16.30 -14.23 -1.67
C ILE A 110 14.85 -13.76 -1.48
N ILE A 111 14.55 -13.04 -0.38
CA ILE A 111 13.23 -12.44 -0.19
C ILE A 111 12.93 -11.43 -1.32
N GLY A 112 13.96 -10.77 -1.89
CA GLY A 112 13.83 -9.89 -3.05
C GLY A 112 13.30 -10.57 -4.32
N ASP A 113 13.43 -11.89 -4.43
CA ASP A 113 12.93 -12.65 -5.59
C ASP A 113 11.41 -12.85 -5.55
N LEU A 114 10.76 -12.60 -4.40
CA LEU A 114 9.33 -12.76 -4.20
C LEU A 114 8.55 -11.56 -4.75
N VAL A 115 8.75 -11.21 -6.02
CA VAL A 115 8.28 -9.96 -6.65
C VAL A 115 6.76 -9.76 -6.67
N GLY A 116 5.97 -10.77 -6.32
CA GLY A 116 4.52 -10.66 -6.11
C GLY A 116 4.10 -10.35 -4.67
N LEU A 117 5.04 -10.29 -3.72
CA LEU A 117 4.81 -10.07 -2.30
C LEU A 117 4.24 -8.65 -2.05
N ARG A 118 3.11 -8.59 -1.35
CA ARG A 118 2.44 -7.32 -0.96
C ARG A 118 2.69 -6.96 0.49
N THR A 119 2.84 -7.94 1.37
CA THR A 119 3.07 -7.69 2.80
C THR A 119 4.19 -8.56 3.33
N LEU A 120 5.18 -7.92 3.94
CA LEU A 120 6.27 -8.57 4.66
C LEU A 120 6.31 -8.04 6.10
N ASN A 121 6.03 -8.93 7.06
CA ASN A 121 6.15 -8.63 8.48
C ASN A 121 7.15 -9.57 9.15
N LEU A 122 8.28 -8.99 9.59
CA LEU A 122 9.36 -9.66 10.33
C LEU A 122 9.57 -9.04 11.72
N SER A 123 8.63 -8.20 12.19
CA SER A 123 8.80 -7.44 13.43
C SER A 123 8.84 -8.32 14.68
N HIS A 124 9.37 -7.78 15.77
CA HIS A 124 9.48 -8.48 17.06
C HIS A 124 10.23 -9.82 16.94
N ASN A 125 11.43 -9.77 16.37
CA ASN A 125 12.38 -10.88 16.32
C ASN A 125 13.74 -10.43 16.90
N ARG A 126 14.81 -11.16 16.60
CA ARG A 126 16.19 -10.84 16.96
C ARG A 126 17.06 -10.73 15.71
N LEU A 127 16.48 -10.30 14.59
CA LEU A 127 17.20 -10.16 13.33
C LEU A 127 18.26 -9.06 13.46
N GLU A 128 19.43 -9.32 12.91
CA GLU A 128 20.64 -8.52 12.98
C GLU A 128 21.09 -8.12 11.56
N ASP A 129 22.27 -7.51 11.44
CA ASP A 129 22.86 -7.03 10.18
C ASP A 129 21.99 -6.00 9.45
N HIS A 130 22.14 -5.89 8.13
CA HIS A 130 21.63 -4.79 7.31
C HIS A 130 20.33 -5.18 6.60
N ILE A 131 19.52 -4.18 6.25
CA ILE A 131 18.39 -4.40 5.34
C ILE A 131 18.95 -4.74 3.94
N PRO A 132 18.58 -5.88 3.33
CA PRO A 132 19.09 -6.26 2.02
C PRO A 132 18.61 -5.28 0.94
N ALA A 133 19.53 -4.79 0.11
CA ALA A 133 19.17 -3.92 -1.00
C ALA A 133 18.22 -4.61 -2.00
N SER A 134 18.26 -5.95 -2.12
CA SER A 134 17.38 -6.73 -3.01
C SER A 134 15.89 -6.54 -2.73
N LEU A 135 15.50 -6.09 -1.53
CA LEU A 135 14.10 -5.76 -1.23
C LEU A 135 13.55 -4.66 -2.14
N HIS A 136 14.38 -3.87 -2.81
CA HIS A 136 13.95 -2.91 -3.83
C HIS A 136 13.23 -3.58 -5.03
N GLN A 137 13.41 -4.89 -5.23
CA GLN A 137 12.82 -5.64 -6.35
C GLN A 137 11.33 -5.94 -6.13
N LEU A 138 10.83 -5.73 -4.91
CA LEU A 138 9.44 -5.99 -4.52
C LEU A 138 8.52 -4.83 -4.93
N PHE A 139 8.42 -4.56 -6.23
CA PHE A 139 7.76 -3.36 -6.75
C PHE A 139 6.28 -3.20 -6.35
N VAL A 140 5.60 -4.29 -6.03
CA VAL A 140 4.19 -4.33 -5.60
C VAL A 140 4.03 -4.43 -4.07
N LEU A 141 5.12 -4.30 -3.31
CA LEU A 141 5.09 -4.34 -1.85
C LEU A 141 4.34 -3.12 -1.31
N GLU A 142 3.32 -3.38 -0.49
CA GLU A 142 2.43 -2.38 0.12
C GLU A 142 2.76 -2.16 1.60
N SER A 143 3.26 -3.18 2.29
CA SER A 143 3.53 -3.12 3.72
C SER A 143 4.83 -3.84 4.08
N LEU A 144 5.73 -3.11 4.73
CA LEU A 144 7.00 -3.60 5.25
C LEU A 144 7.13 -3.25 6.74
N ASP A 145 7.10 -4.27 7.60
CA ASP A 145 7.35 -4.12 9.03
C ASP A 145 8.56 -4.94 9.47
N LEU A 146 9.64 -4.25 9.83
CA LEU A 146 10.88 -4.81 10.36
C LEU A 146 11.14 -4.33 11.80
N SER A 147 10.15 -3.71 12.44
CA SER A 147 10.32 -3.05 13.73
C SER A 147 10.68 -4.00 14.87
N SER A 148 11.25 -3.47 15.94
CA SER A 148 11.61 -4.26 17.13
C SER A 148 12.51 -5.46 16.80
N ASN A 149 13.62 -5.19 16.12
CA ASN A 149 14.70 -6.13 15.85
C ASN A 149 16.03 -5.52 16.32
N LYS A 150 17.16 -6.04 15.85
CA LYS A 150 18.49 -5.49 16.11
C LYS A 150 19.20 -5.06 14.81
N ILE A 151 18.44 -4.82 13.75
CA ILE A 151 18.96 -4.48 12.42
C ILE A 151 19.79 -3.20 12.52
N SER A 152 20.92 -3.16 11.84
CA SER A 152 21.92 -2.08 11.90
C SER A 152 22.32 -1.62 10.50
N GLY A 153 23.15 -0.58 10.45
CA GLY A 153 23.60 0.01 9.19
C GLY A 153 22.57 0.96 8.57
N GLU A 154 22.81 1.32 7.31
CA GLU A 154 21.97 2.29 6.59
C GLU A 154 20.73 1.64 5.96
N ILE A 155 19.68 2.43 5.78
CA ILE A 155 18.54 2.06 4.95
C ILE A 155 18.99 2.14 3.48
N PRO A 156 18.94 1.06 2.69
CA PRO A 156 19.35 1.08 1.29
C PRO A 156 18.56 2.14 0.50
N GLN A 157 19.28 3.05 -0.17
CA GLN A 157 18.67 4.13 -0.96
C GLN A 157 17.75 3.58 -2.08
N GLN A 158 18.01 2.37 -2.55
CA GLN A 158 17.20 1.67 -3.55
C GLN A 158 15.76 1.44 -3.09
N LEU A 159 15.48 1.35 -1.78
CA LEU A 159 14.13 1.18 -1.26
C LEU A 159 13.21 2.35 -1.58
N ALA A 160 13.76 3.55 -1.82
CA ALA A 160 12.99 4.70 -2.28
C ALA A 160 12.28 4.46 -3.64
N SER A 161 12.65 3.40 -4.38
CA SER A 161 12.00 3.00 -5.63
C SER A 161 10.69 2.20 -5.44
N LEU A 162 10.36 1.78 -4.22
CA LEU A 162 9.14 1.04 -3.90
C LEU A 162 7.92 1.99 -3.92
N LYS A 163 7.29 2.12 -5.09
CA LYS A 163 6.19 3.08 -5.32
C LYS A 163 4.85 2.67 -4.70
N SER A 164 4.65 1.38 -4.46
CA SER A 164 3.40 0.85 -3.90
C SER A 164 3.44 0.77 -2.37
N LEU A 165 4.54 1.15 -1.72
CA LEU A 165 4.75 0.92 -0.29
C LEU A 165 3.95 1.90 0.57
N GLU A 166 2.76 1.53 1.01
CA GLU A 166 1.88 2.38 1.81
C GLU A 166 2.25 2.41 3.30
N VAL A 167 2.82 1.31 3.82
CA VAL A 167 3.17 1.17 5.24
C VAL A 167 4.63 0.76 5.38
N LEU A 168 5.40 1.58 6.09
CA LEU A 168 6.75 1.27 6.52
C LEU A 168 6.84 1.37 8.04
N ASN A 169 7.37 0.34 8.68
CA ASN A 169 7.77 0.42 10.08
C ASN A 169 9.14 -0.27 10.27
N ILE A 170 10.14 0.54 10.56
CA ILE A 170 11.52 0.10 10.85
C ILE A 170 11.98 0.59 12.23
N SER A 171 11.02 1.00 13.07
CA SER A 171 11.26 1.51 14.42
C SER A 171 11.92 0.48 15.34
N HIS A 172 12.57 0.96 16.39
CA HIS A 172 13.20 0.12 17.42
C HIS A 172 14.21 -0.87 16.82
N ASN A 173 15.22 -0.33 16.14
CA ASN A 173 16.38 -1.02 15.58
C ASN A 173 17.66 -0.20 15.88
N HIS A 174 18.79 -0.56 15.29
CA HIS A 174 20.07 0.14 15.39
C HIS A 174 20.47 0.82 14.06
N LEU A 175 19.48 1.28 13.28
CA LEU A 175 19.74 1.89 11.97
C LEU A 175 20.45 3.25 12.12
N VAL A 176 21.30 3.55 11.15
CA VAL A 176 22.13 4.76 11.09
C VAL A 176 22.03 5.44 9.73
N GLY A 177 22.50 6.67 9.64
CA GLY A 177 22.60 7.40 8.38
C GLY A 177 21.31 8.09 7.97
N CYS A 178 21.22 8.41 6.68
CA CYS A 178 20.14 9.22 6.13
C CYS A 178 18.96 8.40 5.66
N ILE A 179 17.75 8.81 6.06
CA ILE A 179 16.50 8.29 5.51
C ILE A 179 16.50 8.55 4.00
N PRO A 180 16.26 7.52 3.16
CA PRO A 180 16.18 7.68 1.72
C PRO A 180 15.10 8.68 1.34
N LYS A 181 15.40 9.53 0.35
CA LYS A 181 14.44 10.49 -0.19
C LYS A 181 13.70 9.88 -1.37
N GLY A 182 12.39 10.04 -1.40
CA GLY A 182 11.57 9.57 -2.51
C GLY A 182 10.09 9.74 -2.23
N LYS A 183 9.29 9.90 -3.29
CA LYS A 183 7.87 10.28 -3.18
C LYS A 183 7.09 9.53 -2.10
N GLN A 184 7.32 8.22 -1.96
CA GLN A 184 6.65 7.41 -0.95
C GLN A 184 7.36 7.48 0.42
N PHE A 185 8.69 7.39 0.44
CA PHE A 185 9.50 7.49 1.66
C PHE A 185 9.33 8.81 2.41
N ASP A 186 9.12 9.90 1.67
CA ASP A 186 8.88 11.25 2.20
C ASP A 186 7.50 11.38 2.90
N THR A 187 6.60 10.39 2.74
CA THR A 187 5.25 10.41 3.36
C THR A 187 5.18 9.73 4.72
N PHE A 188 6.17 8.89 5.06
CA PHE A 188 6.13 8.12 6.30
C PHE A 188 6.35 9.02 7.53
N GLU A 189 5.63 8.72 8.61
CA GLU A 189 5.69 9.49 9.85
C GLU A 189 6.94 9.18 10.68
N ASN A 190 7.24 10.04 11.65
CA ASN A 190 8.32 9.83 12.63
C ASN A 190 8.21 8.47 13.34
N SER A 191 6.98 8.01 13.61
CA SER A 191 6.71 6.70 14.24
C SER A 191 7.34 5.53 13.47
N SER A 192 7.41 5.59 12.14
CA SER A 192 8.05 4.57 11.29
C SER A 192 9.54 4.40 11.56
N TYR A 193 10.21 5.43 12.09
CA TYR A 193 11.66 5.49 12.27
C TYR A 193 12.11 5.55 13.74
N GLN A 194 11.16 5.76 14.66
CA GLN A 194 11.43 5.97 16.09
C GLN A 194 12.32 4.87 16.69
N GLY A 195 13.17 5.22 17.66
CA GLY A 195 14.00 4.25 18.37
C GLY A 195 15.24 3.79 17.59
N ASN A 196 15.59 4.49 16.51
CA ASN A 196 16.87 4.36 15.80
C ASN A 196 17.70 5.64 16.03
N ASP A 197 18.56 5.65 17.05
CA ASP A 197 19.26 6.88 17.48
C ASP A 197 20.20 7.46 16.42
N GLY A 198 20.70 6.61 15.51
CA GLY A 198 21.61 6.97 14.44
C GLY A 198 20.97 7.50 13.16
N LEU A 199 19.64 7.38 13.00
CA LEU A 199 18.93 7.86 11.82
C LEU A 199 18.79 9.39 11.82
N ARG A 200 18.84 9.96 10.61
CA ARG A 200 18.75 11.40 10.31
C ARG A 200 17.98 11.62 9.01
N GLY A 201 17.56 12.85 8.75
CA GLY A 201 16.73 13.24 7.61
C GLY A 201 15.24 13.28 7.95
N LEU A 202 14.44 13.91 7.08
CA LEU A 202 12.99 13.96 7.24
C LEU A 202 12.40 12.54 7.34
N PRO A 203 11.41 12.30 8.23
CA PRO A 203 10.70 13.24 9.10
C PRO A 203 11.38 13.52 10.46
N LEU A 204 12.60 13.05 10.68
CA LEU A 204 13.35 13.28 11.93
C LEU A 204 13.94 14.70 11.98
N SER A 205 14.16 15.22 13.18
CA SER A 205 14.68 16.58 13.38
C SER A 205 16.18 16.74 13.09
N LYS A 206 16.93 15.64 12.99
CA LYS A 206 18.37 15.67 12.70
C LYS A 206 18.57 15.81 11.19
N ASP A 207 19.28 16.84 10.76
CA ASP A 207 19.59 17.02 9.34
C ASP A 207 20.61 15.98 8.85
N CYS A 208 20.51 15.68 7.55
CA CYS A 208 21.37 14.76 6.84
C CYS A 208 22.72 15.35 6.44
N GLY A 209 22.90 16.67 6.49
CA GLY A 209 24.18 17.35 6.27
C GLY A 209 24.76 17.14 4.87
N GLY A 210 24.66 18.15 4.01
CA GLY A 210 25.49 18.24 2.81
C GLY A 210 26.62 19.24 3.05
N ASN A 211 27.87 18.77 3.04
CA ASN A 211 29.13 19.44 2.65
C ASN A 211 30.31 18.97 3.49
N GLU A 212 30.90 17.82 3.13
CA GLU A 212 32.33 17.63 3.35
C GLU A 212 33.09 18.29 2.19
N GLY A 213 33.87 19.33 2.53
CA GLY A 213 34.86 19.92 1.64
C GLY A 213 34.61 21.37 1.27
N VAL A 214 34.97 22.29 2.17
CA VAL A 214 36.01 23.31 1.96
C VAL A 214 36.29 23.95 3.33
N LEU A 215 37.55 23.92 3.74
CA LEU A 215 38.08 24.71 4.85
C LEU A 215 37.80 26.20 4.62
N GLN A 216 37.32 26.90 5.66
CA GLN A 216 37.72 28.28 5.97
C GLN A 216 37.31 28.57 7.43
N ALA A 217 38.26 28.54 8.35
CA ALA A 217 39.06 29.69 8.79
C ALA A 217 38.23 30.72 9.59
N THR A 218 38.51 30.74 10.90
CA THR A 218 38.27 31.76 11.93
C THR A 218 38.10 33.21 11.43
N THR A 219 37.03 33.90 11.83
CA THR A 219 36.92 35.06 12.77
C THR A 219 35.60 35.87 12.57
N PRO A 220 35.16 36.71 13.54
CA PRO A 220 33.73 36.96 13.82
C PRO A 220 33.17 38.33 13.37
N TYR A 221 31.86 38.48 13.56
CA TYR A 221 31.08 39.73 13.75
C TYR A 221 30.44 40.38 12.51
N GLY A 222 29.17 40.76 12.64
CA GLY A 222 28.53 41.82 11.83
C GLY A 222 27.13 41.48 11.30
N ILE A 223 26.13 42.15 11.85
CA ILE A 223 24.73 42.20 11.38
C ILE A 223 24.66 43.10 10.12
N ASP A 224 23.93 42.69 9.08
CA ASP A 224 22.82 43.43 8.43
C ASP A 224 22.52 42.91 7.01
N GLN A 225 21.26 43.10 6.65
CA GLN A 225 20.48 42.53 5.54
C GLN A 225 21.02 42.81 4.14
N GLU A 226 20.75 41.90 3.19
CA GLU A 226 19.99 42.21 1.96
C GLU A 226 19.51 40.93 1.29
N GLU A 227 18.29 41.01 0.76
CA GLU A 227 17.49 39.96 0.13
C GLU A 227 18.04 39.61 -1.27
N GLU A 228 18.05 38.32 -1.62
CA GLU A 228 17.65 37.90 -2.98
C GLU A 228 16.90 36.55 -2.89
N GLU A 229 15.62 36.61 -3.28
CA GLU A 229 14.71 35.49 -3.47
C GLU A 229 15.09 34.66 -4.71
N GLY A 230 15.07 33.34 -4.54
CA GLY A 230 15.10 32.33 -5.60
C GLY A 230 14.16 31.19 -5.22
N ASP A 231 12.89 31.44 -5.46
CA ASP A 231 11.67 30.77 -5.00
C ASP A 231 11.56 29.26 -5.30
N SER A 232 11.28 28.45 -4.28
CA SER A 232 10.57 27.18 -4.42
C SER A 232 9.79 26.82 -3.15
N SER A 233 8.67 27.51 -2.90
CA SER A 233 7.65 26.97 -1.98
C SER A 233 6.25 27.15 -2.55
N ILE A 234 5.68 26.06 -3.05
CA ILE A 234 4.44 26.03 -3.84
C ILE A 234 3.18 26.43 -3.06
N ILE A 235 3.21 26.66 -1.74
CA ILE A 235 2.09 27.31 -1.05
C ILE A 235 2.63 28.22 0.06
N SER A 236 2.57 29.53 -0.15
CA SER A 236 2.81 30.50 0.91
C SER A 236 1.77 30.31 2.01
N TRP A 237 2.21 30.18 3.27
CA TRP A 237 1.33 30.14 4.44
C TRP A 237 0.38 31.34 4.50
N GLN A 238 0.72 32.46 3.86
CA GLN A 238 -0.17 33.62 3.71
C GLN A 238 -1.42 33.29 2.88
N ALA A 239 -1.29 32.44 1.84
CA ALA A 239 -2.42 31.96 1.04
C ALA A 239 -3.31 31.01 1.84
N VAL A 240 -2.73 30.18 2.72
CA VAL A 240 -3.48 29.29 3.63
C VAL A 240 -4.30 30.10 4.63
N PHE A 241 -3.72 31.15 5.24
CA PHE A 241 -4.45 32.04 6.14
C PHE A 241 -5.54 32.84 5.42
N MET A 242 -5.30 33.29 4.18
CA MET A 242 -6.33 33.95 3.37
C MET A 242 -7.49 32.99 3.03
N GLY A 243 -7.18 31.73 2.69
CA GLY A 243 -8.18 30.70 2.39
C GLY A 243 -9.08 30.35 3.58
N TYR A 244 -8.50 30.26 4.78
CA TYR A 244 -9.29 29.99 6.00
C TYR A 244 -10.26 31.12 6.32
N GLY A 245 -9.82 32.37 6.14
CA GLY A 245 -10.65 33.55 6.39
C GLY A 245 -11.85 33.64 5.43
N CYS A 246 -11.64 33.48 4.12
CA CYS A 246 -12.73 33.59 3.16
C CYS A 246 -13.68 32.38 3.19
N GLY A 247 -13.15 31.16 3.37
CA GLY A 247 -13.95 29.93 3.43
C GLY A 247 -14.91 29.90 4.61
N LEU A 248 -14.48 30.36 5.79
CA LEU A 248 -15.31 30.41 6.99
C LEU A 248 -16.48 31.41 6.84
N VAL A 249 -16.24 32.56 6.21
CA VAL A 249 -17.29 33.57 5.96
C VAL A 249 -18.32 33.04 4.97
N ILE A 250 -17.88 32.41 3.88
CA ILE A 250 -18.79 31.82 2.89
C ILE A 250 -19.61 30.68 3.51
N GLY A 251 -18.97 29.80 4.28
CA GLY A 251 -19.63 28.69 4.96
C GLY A 251 -20.70 29.15 5.94
N LEU A 252 -20.38 30.12 6.80
CA LEU A 252 -21.36 30.69 7.74
C LEU A 252 -22.49 31.42 7.02
N SER A 253 -22.22 32.06 5.88
CA SER A 253 -23.25 32.72 5.06
C SER A 253 -24.24 31.72 4.46
N ILE A 254 -23.75 30.59 3.93
CA ILE A 254 -24.60 29.52 3.37
C ILE A 254 -25.46 28.90 4.48
N ILE A 255 -24.86 28.59 5.63
CA ILE A 255 -25.59 28.02 6.78
C ILE A 255 -26.66 28.99 7.29
N TYR A 256 -26.33 30.28 7.39
CA TYR A 256 -27.29 31.31 7.81
C TYR A 256 -28.45 31.43 6.82
N ILE A 257 -28.19 31.41 5.51
CA ILE A 257 -29.25 31.42 4.48
C ILE A 257 -30.12 30.17 4.59
N MET A 258 -29.52 28.99 4.80
CA MET A 258 -30.25 27.73 4.97
C MET A 258 -31.11 27.67 6.23
N LEU A 259 -30.69 28.31 7.33
CA LEU A 259 -31.46 28.39 8.57
C LEU A 259 -32.51 29.50 8.53
N SER A 260 -32.23 30.61 7.85
CA SER A 260 -33.15 31.76 7.72
C SER A 260 -34.25 31.53 6.69
N THR A 261 -34.03 30.66 5.72
CA THR A 261 -35.06 30.21 4.78
C THR A 261 -35.45 28.79 5.21
N GLN A 262 -36.55 28.64 5.96
CA GLN A 262 -37.08 27.31 6.30
C GLN A 262 -37.13 26.43 5.05
N TYR A 263 -36.22 25.45 4.97
CA TYR A 263 -36.05 24.44 3.92
C TYR A 263 -36.39 24.91 2.48
N PRO A 264 -35.39 25.22 1.65
CA PRO A 264 -35.66 25.69 0.30
C PRO A 264 -36.30 24.58 -0.55
N VAL A 265 -37.59 24.73 -0.86
CA VAL A 265 -38.38 23.82 -1.73
C VAL A 265 -37.75 23.61 -3.12
N TRP A 266 -36.81 24.48 -3.54
CA TRP A 266 -36.06 24.32 -4.78
C TRP A 266 -35.08 23.14 -4.76
N PHE A 267 -34.56 22.74 -3.60
CA PHE A 267 -33.63 21.61 -3.49
C PHE A 267 -34.34 20.29 -3.79
N SER A 268 -35.54 20.08 -3.25
CA SER A 268 -36.37 18.92 -3.58
C SER A 268 -36.78 18.88 -5.05
N ARG A 269 -36.93 20.05 -5.70
CA ARG A 269 -37.26 20.11 -7.13
C ARG A 269 -36.07 19.70 -8.00
N MET A 270 -34.85 20.02 -7.57
CA MET A 270 -33.62 19.65 -8.26
C MET A 270 -33.31 18.16 -8.11
N ASP A 271 -33.56 17.58 -6.93
CA ASP A 271 -33.47 16.13 -6.73
C ASP A 271 -34.46 15.37 -7.64
N VAL A 272 -35.70 15.84 -7.75
CA VAL A 272 -36.70 15.25 -8.65
C VAL A 272 -36.30 15.39 -10.13
N GLU A 273 -35.74 16.54 -10.54
CA GLU A 273 -35.23 16.72 -11.91
C GLU A 273 -34.02 15.83 -12.23
N LEU A 274 -33.15 15.57 -11.24
CA LEU A 274 -32.01 14.65 -11.40
C LEU A 274 -32.47 13.19 -11.49
N GLU A 275 -33.44 12.78 -10.69
CA GLU A 275 -34.03 11.44 -10.77
C GLU A 275 -34.76 11.22 -12.11
N GLN A 276 -35.50 12.21 -12.60
CA GLN A 276 -36.20 12.12 -13.88
C GLN A 276 -35.22 12.01 -15.06
N ASN A 277 -34.13 12.78 -15.05
CA ASN A 277 -33.08 12.70 -16.07
C ASN A 277 -32.31 11.37 -16.01
N SER A 278 -32.10 10.81 -14.82
CA SER A 278 -31.50 9.47 -14.66
C SER A 278 -32.38 8.39 -15.30
N TYR A 279 -33.69 8.44 -15.03
CA TYR A 279 -34.65 7.46 -15.56
C TYR A 279 -34.81 7.57 -17.09
N GLU A 280 -34.84 8.77 -17.65
CA GLU A 280 -34.90 8.96 -19.11
C GLU A 280 -33.63 8.47 -19.81
N ASN A 281 -32.46 8.65 -19.21
CA ASN A 281 -31.19 8.14 -19.75
C ASN A 281 -31.11 6.62 -19.72
N GLU A 282 -31.59 5.99 -18.64
CA GLU A 282 -31.64 4.52 -18.52
C GLU A 282 -32.57 3.92 -19.59
N LYS A 283 -33.74 4.53 -19.81
CA LYS A 283 -34.70 4.10 -20.85
C LYS A 283 -34.16 4.31 -22.28
N ALA A 284 -33.36 5.35 -22.50
CA ALA A 284 -32.69 5.58 -23.78
C ALA A 284 -31.57 4.56 -24.04
N GLN A 285 -30.84 4.16 -23.00
CA GLN A 285 -29.84 3.09 -23.09
C GLN A 285 -30.49 1.73 -23.35
N GLU A 286 -31.61 1.43 -22.70
CA GLU A 286 -32.34 0.17 -22.89
C GLU A 286 -32.90 0.06 -24.32
N LYS A 287 -33.49 1.14 -24.87
CA LYS A 287 -33.92 1.18 -26.28
C LYS A 287 -32.76 0.99 -27.26
N THR A 288 -31.60 1.54 -26.95
CA THR A 288 -30.39 1.41 -27.80
C THR A 288 -29.83 -0.02 -27.73
N LEU A 289 -29.91 -0.68 -26.57
CA LEU A 289 -29.49 -2.08 -26.40
C LEU A 289 -30.41 -3.05 -27.17
N VAL A 290 -31.73 -2.83 -27.10
CA VAL A 290 -32.73 -3.66 -27.79
C VAL A 290 -32.59 -3.53 -29.32
N CYS A 291 -32.29 -2.34 -29.84
CA CYS A 291 -32.02 -2.17 -31.28
C CYS A 291 -30.73 -2.88 -31.73
N ASN A 292 -29.71 -3.00 -30.87
CA ASN A 292 -28.43 -3.62 -31.22
C ASN A 292 -28.43 -5.16 -31.12
N LEU A 293 -29.40 -5.75 -30.42
CA LEU A 293 -29.54 -7.22 -30.28
C LEU A 293 -30.39 -7.86 -31.39
N GLN A 294 -31.14 -7.07 -32.15
CA GLN A 294 -32.03 -7.56 -33.20
C GLN A 294 -31.46 -7.23 -34.58
N ASP A 295 -30.55 -8.09 -35.03
CA ASP A 295 -29.83 -8.01 -36.31
C ASP A 295 -30.78 -8.25 -37.50
N SER A 296 -31.65 -7.29 -37.80
CA SER A 296 -32.50 -7.30 -38.99
C SER A 296 -32.80 -5.90 -39.51
N SER A 297 -32.04 -5.51 -40.55
CA SER A 297 -32.33 -4.52 -41.62
C SER A 297 -32.80 -3.09 -41.22
N PRO A 298 -32.16 -2.03 -41.77
CA PRO A 298 -32.39 -0.63 -41.36
C PRO A 298 -33.64 0.00 -42.01
N LEU A 299 -34.82 -0.57 -41.79
CA LEU A 299 -36.08 0.01 -42.29
C LEU A 299 -37.28 -0.08 -41.35
N HIS A 300 -37.11 -0.52 -40.10
CA HIS A 300 -38.24 -0.60 -39.15
C HIS A 300 -38.07 0.14 -37.81
N CYS A 301 -36.98 0.89 -37.60
CA CYS A 301 -36.78 1.65 -36.36
C CYS A 301 -37.32 3.09 -36.39
N TRP A 302 -38.41 3.37 -37.11
CA TRP A 302 -39.16 4.62 -36.96
C TRP A 302 -40.61 4.39 -37.37
N ASP A 303 -41.44 3.97 -36.43
CA ASP A 303 -42.84 4.40 -36.35
C ASP A 303 -43.49 3.80 -35.10
N GLU A 304 -43.71 4.64 -34.09
CA GLU A 304 -44.87 4.54 -33.21
C GLU A 304 -45.00 5.85 -32.43
N ASN A 305 -45.46 6.87 -33.16
CA ASN A 305 -46.07 8.04 -32.54
C ASN A 305 -47.39 8.32 -33.29
N LYS A 306 -48.41 7.49 -33.05
CA LYS A 306 -49.82 7.78 -33.41
C LYS A 306 -50.80 7.05 -32.48
N SER A 307 -51.50 7.87 -31.69
CA SER A 307 -52.87 7.72 -31.13
C SER A 307 -53.18 6.52 -30.22
N PHE A 308 -53.46 6.78 -28.93
CA PHE A 308 -54.76 7.25 -28.41
C PHE A 308 -54.56 8.01 -27.09
#